data_AF-A0A818B1M5-F1
#
_entry.id   AF-A0A818B1M5-F1
#
_cell.length_a   1.000
_cell.length_b   1.000
_cell.length_c   1.000
_cell.angle_alpha   90.00
_cell.angle_beta   90.00
_cell.angle_gamma   90.00
#
_symmetry.space_group_name_H-M   'P 1'
#
loop_
_entity.id
_entity.type
_entity.pdbx_description
1 polymer ?
#
loop_
_entity_poly.entity_id
_entity_poly.type
_entity_poly.pdbx_seq_one_letter_code
_entity_poly.pdbx_strand_id
1 'polypeptide(L)'
;MKIPSLNPEVGSMVRVYGSHVNDLNDFYLYSSWSHHKLLQLDQQLAEAYSQSSSYNIYLFLFKINIISFIDRSSTTASEEFNIGDYCAYQSENEVWYRGLIRERDSNGNAIVFKIDYGDVQHIPIRLLRPLEEWMFEVPRLAIHCSLADLVKPINDWSSEVISQFGSQLTKSFLYGKFINYNKSTDILSVEIKEKESNISFNKVFEPYQKEQSTFPMNDKLVYKHIPMVKLDPNTSYKIHLLYCINPSHFYVYLRKKSKHIISCKTNCKKLENVFHQYHHQWSIKQLL
;
A
#
# COMPACT_ATOMS: atom_id res chain seq x y z
N MET A 1 -15.18 -11.94 -9.61
CA MET A 1 -14.57 -12.92 -8.68
C MET A 1 -13.47 -12.22 -7.87
N LYS A 2 -13.18 -12.64 -6.63
CA LYS A 2 -12.10 -12.08 -5.80
C LYS A 2 -10.97 -13.09 -5.69
N ILE A 3 -9.73 -12.66 -5.93
CA ILE A 3 -8.55 -13.51 -5.76
C ILE A 3 -8.10 -13.46 -4.29
N PRO A 4 -8.10 -14.59 -3.56
CA PRO A 4 -7.75 -14.61 -2.15
C PRO A 4 -6.25 -14.35 -1.92
N SER A 5 -5.88 -13.88 -0.72
CA SER A 5 -4.49 -13.94 -0.25
C SER A 5 -4.22 -15.34 0.32
N LEU A 6 -3.00 -15.87 0.10
CA LEU A 6 -2.51 -17.03 0.83
C LEU A 6 -1.50 -16.55 1.88
N ASN A 7 -2.03 -16.28 3.07
CA ASN A 7 -1.27 -15.73 4.18
C ASN A 7 -0.66 -16.86 5.03
N PRO A 8 0.61 -16.76 5.45
CA PRO A 8 1.18 -17.66 6.46
C PRO A 8 0.39 -17.63 7.77
N GLU A 9 0.43 -18.74 8.51
CA GLU A 9 -0.22 -18.83 9.80
C GLU A 9 0.41 -17.88 10.83
N VAL A 10 -0.42 -17.23 11.63
CA VAL A 10 0.06 -16.41 12.75
C VAL A 10 0.81 -17.30 13.74
N GLY A 11 2.00 -16.86 14.16
CA GLY A 11 2.93 -17.60 14.99
C GLY A 11 3.98 -18.39 14.20
N SER A 12 3.75 -18.64 12.91
CA SER A 12 4.71 -19.35 12.06
C SER A 12 5.96 -18.51 11.79
N MET A 13 7.08 -19.21 11.59
CA MET A 13 8.34 -18.63 11.13
C MET A 13 8.70 -19.31 9.81
N VAL A 14 8.75 -18.53 8.73
CA VAL A 14 8.99 -19.06 7.40
C VAL A 14 10.09 -18.28 6.69
N ARG A 15 10.75 -18.95 5.74
CA ARG A 15 11.68 -18.29 4.85
C ARG A 15 10.92 -17.36 3.91
N VAL A 16 11.36 -16.10 3.84
CA VAL A 16 10.75 -15.04 3.06
C VAL A 16 11.77 -14.33 2.17
N TYR A 17 11.27 -13.69 1.11
CA TYR A 17 12.03 -12.86 0.18
C TYR A 17 11.35 -11.50 0.04
N GLY A 18 12.12 -10.41 -0.03
CA GLY A 18 11.58 -9.10 -0.35
C GLY A 18 11.03 -9.03 -1.76
N SER A 19 9.82 -8.49 -1.92
CA SER A 19 9.24 -8.17 -3.22
C SER A 19 9.31 -6.67 -3.51
N HIS A 20 8.56 -5.89 -2.74
CA HIS A 20 8.40 -4.46 -2.94
C HIS A 20 8.25 -3.74 -1.60
N VAL A 21 8.72 -2.50 -1.51
CA VAL A 21 8.68 -1.70 -0.27
C VAL A 21 8.15 -0.30 -0.60
N ASN A 22 6.99 0.06 -0.05
CA ASN A 22 6.50 1.44 -0.04
C ASN A 22 6.90 2.14 1.27
N ASP A 23 6.79 1.42 2.39
CA ASP A 23 7.02 1.90 3.76
C ASP A 23 7.42 0.70 4.65
N LEU A 24 7.94 0.95 5.84
CA LEU A 24 8.17 -0.12 6.83
C LEU A 24 6.84 -0.70 7.38
N ASN A 25 5.71 -0.04 7.15
CA ASN A 25 4.36 -0.52 7.46
C ASN A 25 3.56 -0.95 6.22
N ASP A 26 4.15 -0.84 5.03
CA ASP A 26 3.52 -1.19 3.75
C ASP A 26 4.60 -1.75 2.81
N PHE A 27 4.83 -3.05 2.92
CA PHE A 27 5.76 -3.77 2.06
C PHE A 27 5.25 -5.18 1.76
N TYR A 28 5.88 -5.83 0.80
CA TYR A 28 5.43 -7.10 0.27
C TYR A 28 6.55 -8.14 0.29
N LEU A 29 6.20 -9.35 0.73
CA LEU A 29 7.10 -10.48 0.82
C LEU A 29 6.60 -11.67 -0.01
N TYR A 30 7.51 -12.56 -0.35
CA TYR A 30 7.19 -13.91 -0.82
C TYR A 30 7.58 -14.93 0.22
N SER A 31 6.75 -15.96 0.42
CA SER A 31 7.22 -17.21 1.03
C SER A 31 8.06 -18.00 0.02
N SER A 32 8.83 -19.00 0.49
CA SER A 32 9.49 -19.95 -0.43
C SER A 32 8.53 -20.65 -1.38
N TRP A 33 7.32 -20.96 -0.93
CA TRP A 33 6.28 -21.53 -1.79
C TRP A 33 5.82 -20.53 -2.86
N SER A 34 5.56 -19.28 -2.46
CA SER A 34 5.15 -18.20 -3.38
C SER A 34 6.21 -17.95 -4.45
N HIS A 35 7.49 -17.98 -4.07
CA HIS A 35 8.61 -17.79 -4.99
C HIS A 35 8.65 -18.87 -6.09
N HIS A 36 8.49 -20.14 -5.72
CA HIS A 36 8.42 -21.23 -6.70
C HIS A 36 7.14 -21.15 -7.55
N LYS A 37 6.01 -20.74 -6.96
CA LYS A 37 4.73 -20.63 -7.66
C LYS A 37 4.71 -19.48 -8.67
N LEU A 38 5.40 -18.37 -8.37
CA LEU A 38 5.58 -17.25 -9.30
C LEU A 38 6.22 -17.71 -10.62
N LEU A 39 7.30 -18.48 -10.56
CA LEU A 39 7.98 -18.98 -11.76
C LEU A 39 7.06 -19.84 -12.65
N GLN A 40 6.20 -20.66 -12.02
CA GLN A 40 5.20 -21.44 -12.75
C GLN A 40 4.12 -20.56 -13.36
N LEU A 41 3.62 -19.59 -12.60
CA LEU A 41 2.57 -18.67 -13.05
C LEU A 41 3.08 -17.82 -14.22
N ASP A 42 4.32 -17.34 -14.17
CA ASP A 42 4.93 -16.55 -15.24
C ASP A 42 4.93 -17.31 -16.56
N GLN A 43 5.32 -18.60 -16.54
CA GLN A 43 5.29 -19.46 -17.72
C GLN A 43 3.85 -19.66 -18.23
N GLN A 44 2.90 -19.95 -17.35
CA GLN A 44 1.51 -20.19 -17.74
C GLN A 44 0.84 -18.95 -18.31
N LEU A 45 1.11 -17.76 -17.75
CA LEU A 45 0.64 -16.48 -18.29
C LEU A 45 1.22 -16.23 -19.68
N ALA A 46 2.52 -16.49 -19.87
CA ALA A 46 3.16 -16.36 -21.17
C ALA A 46 2.53 -17.29 -22.21
N GLU A 47 2.29 -18.56 -21.88
CA GLU A 47 1.63 -19.52 -22.77
C GLU A 47 0.19 -19.10 -23.12
N ALA A 48 -0.62 -18.72 -22.13
CA ALA A 48 -2.00 -18.31 -22.33
C ALA A 48 -2.13 -17.09 -23.27
N TYR A 49 -1.32 -16.06 -23.06
CA TYR A 49 -1.42 -14.82 -23.84
C TYR A 49 -0.56 -14.82 -25.12
N SER A 50 0.41 -15.71 -25.28
CA SER A 50 1.21 -15.84 -26.52
C SER A 50 0.51 -16.64 -27.62
N GLN A 51 -0.35 -17.60 -27.29
CA GLN A 51 -1.06 -18.45 -28.26
C GLN A 51 -2.31 -17.80 -28.86
N SER A 52 -2.68 -16.59 -28.44
CA SER A 52 -3.75 -15.84 -29.06
C SER A 52 -3.29 -15.37 -30.45
N SER A 53 -3.50 -16.21 -31.46
CA SER A 53 -2.92 -16.15 -32.82
C SER A 53 -3.22 -14.86 -33.60
N SER A 54 -4.20 -14.06 -33.18
CA SER A 54 -4.44 -12.72 -33.72
C SER A 54 -3.48 -11.66 -33.13
N TYR A 55 -3.02 -11.82 -31.89
CA TYR A 55 -2.26 -10.80 -31.18
C TYR A 55 -0.79 -10.69 -31.59
N ASN A 56 -0.12 -11.80 -31.92
CA ASN A 56 1.27 -11.75 -32.37
C ASN A 56 1.39 -11.00 -33.71
N ILE A 57 0.43 -11.17 -34.61
CA ILE A 57 0.34 -10.38 -35.84
C ILE A 57 0.05 -8.92 -35.53
N TYR A 58 -0.92 -8.60 -34.65
CA TYR A 58 -1.22 -7.20 -34.32
C TYR A 58 -0.07 -6.47 -33.60
N LEU A 59 0.62 -7.13 -32.67
CA LEU A 59 1.79 -6.56 -31.98
C LEU A 59 2.99 -6.41 -32.92
N PHE A 60 3.23 -7.40 -33.78
CA PHE A 60 4.24 -7.33 -34.83
C PHE A 60 3.95 -6.16 -35.78
N LEU A 61 2.70 -6.03 -36.26
CA LEU A 61 2.28 -4.98 -37.18
C LEU A 61 2.23 -3.56 -36.54
N PHE A 62 1.95 -3.47 -35.23
CA PHE A 62 2.03 -2.21 -34.46
C PHE A 62 3.49 -1.77 -34.24
N LYS A 63 4.40 -2.70 -33.88
CA LYS A 63 5.84 -2.41 -33.71
C LYS A 63 6.49 -1.90 -35.01
N ILE A 64 5.99 -2.29 -36.17
CA ILE A 64 6.47 -1.83 -37.48
C ILE A 64 5.68 -0.61 -38.04
N ASN A 65 4.80 0.03 -37.25
CA ASN A 65 3.99 1.19 -37.65
C ASN A 65 3.11 0.99 -38.91
N ILE A 66 2.77 -0.25 -39.28
CA ILE A 66 1.99 -0.53 -40.50
C ILE A 66 0.48 -0.34 -40.30
N ILE A 67 -0.03 -0.41 -39.06
CA ILE A 67 -1.45 -0.16 -38.77
C ILE A 67 -1.59 1.25 -38.17
N SER A 68 -1.42 2.28 -39.00
CA SER A 68 -1.71 3.66 -38.61
C SER A 68 -3.21 4.00 -38.70
N PHE A 69 -4.03 3.09 -39.24
CA PHE A 69 -5.40 3.41 -39.59
C PHE A 69 -6.25 2.13 -39.77
N ILE A 70 -6.67 1.47 -38.68
CA ILE A 70 -7.82 0.56 -38.75
C ILE A 70 -8.83 0.96 -37.67
N ASP A 71 -10.03 1.14 -38.19
CA ASP A 71 -11.24 1.71 -37.61
C ASP A 71 -11.84 0.89 -36.46
N ARG A 72 -12.64 1.60 -35.64
CA ARG A 72 -13.35 1.28 -34.40
C ARG A 72 -14.36 0.11 -34.43
N SER A 73 -14.14 -0.98 -35.17
CA SER A 73 -15.22 -1.98 -35.38
C SER A 73 -14.80 -3.44 -35.49
N SER A 74 -13.72 -3.85 -34.82
CA SER A 74 -13.50 -5.25 -34.43
C SER A 74 -13.19 -5.36 -32.94
N THR A 75 -14.04 -4.75 -32.14
CA THR A 75 -14.18 -5.03 -30.71
C THR A 75 -14.66 -6.48 -30.56
N THR A 76 -13.72 -7.43 -30.42
CA THR A 76 -13.95 -8.52 -29.47
C THR A 76 -14.36 -7.82 -28.18
N ALA A 77 -15.62 -7.99 -27.77
CA ALA A 77 -16.31 -7.25 -26.72
C ALA A 77 -15.30 -6.54 -25.80
N SER A 78 -15.19 -5.22 -25.91
CA SER A 78 -14.39 -4.46 -24.96
C SER A 78 -15.05 -4.68 -23.61
N GLU A 79 -14.57 -5.65 -22.85
CA GLU A 79 -14.86 -5.69 -21.43
C GLU A 79 -14.38 -4.35 -20.91
N GLU A 80 -15.34 -3.49 -20.57
CA GLU A 80 -15.05 -2.22 -19.96
C GLU A 80 -14.41 -2.54 -18.61
N PHE A 81 -13.09 -2.45 -18.57
CA PHE A 81 -12.34 -2.59 -17.34
C PHE A 81 -12.77 -1.53 -16.33
N ASN A 82 -13.29 -1.98 -15.20
CA ASN A 82 -13.76 -1.15 -14.11
C ASN A 82 -12.81 -1.18 -12.92
N ILE A 83 -12.94 -0.18 -12.06
CA ILE A 83 -12.24 -0.18 -10.76
C ILE A 83 -12.71 -1.41 -9.97
N GLY A 84 -11.76 -2.19 -9.46
CA GLY A 84 -12.00 -3.45 -8.78
C GLY A 84 -11.90 -4.69 -9.66
N ASP A 85 -11.79 -4.55 -10.98
CA ASP A 85 -11.59 -5.68 -11.88
C ASP A 85 -10.15 -6.19 -11.83
N TYR A 86 -10.02 -7.51 -11.97
CA TYR A 86 -8.75 -8.16 -12.17
C TYR A 86 -8.43 -8.23 -13.66
N CYS A 87 -7.16 -8.03 -13.99
CA CYS A 87 -6.68 -7.99 -15.37
C CYS A 87 -5.30 -8.64 -15.49
N ALA A 88 -4.92 -9.00 -16.71
CA ALA A 88 -3.53 -9.21 -17.10
C ALA A 88 -3.00 -8.03 -17.90
N TYR A 89 -1.70 -7.80 -17.83
CA TYR A 89 -0.99 -6.86 -18.70
C TYR A 89 0.44 -7.34 -18.94
N GLN A 90 1.02 -6.89 -20.05
CA GLN A 90 2.40 -7.17 -20.40
C GLN A 90 3.27 -5.94 -20.09
N SER A 91 4.44 -6.13 -19.47
CA SER A 91 5.42 -5.05 -19.32
C SER A 91 6.20 -4.82 -20.61
N GLU A 92 7.02 -3.76 -20.61
CA GLU A 92 7.96 -3.46 -21.69
C GLU A 92 8.97 -4.58 -21.97
N ASN A 93 9.27 -5.40 -20.95
CA ASN A 93 10.16 -6.55 -21.06
C ASN A 93 9.44 -7.84 -21.49
N GLU A 94 8.23 -7.73 -22.05
CA GLU A 94 7.43 -8.83 -22.57
C GLU A 94 6.94 -9.86 -21.52
N VAL A 95 7.02 -9.52 -20.23
CA VAL A 95 6.55 -10.36 -19.12
C VAL A 95 5.10 -10.03 -18.78
N TRP A 96 4.27 -11.07 -18.63
CA TRP A 96 2.86 -10.94 -18.25
C TRP A 96 2.67 -10.96 -16.74
N TYR A 97 1.73 -10.16 -16.26
CA TYR A 97 1.41 -10.03 -14.85
C TYR A 97 -0.08 -9.98 -14.59
N ARG A 98 -0.51 -10.47 -13.42
CA ARG A 98 -1.85 -10.25 -12.89
C ARG A 98 -1.93 -8.92 -12.14
N GLY A 99 -3.03 -8.21 -12.33
CA GLY A 99 -3.29 -6.89 -11.81
C GLY A 99 -4.69 -6.75 -11.24
N LEU A 100 -4.86 -5.74 -10.39
CA LEU A 100 -6.15 -5.26 -9.88
C LEU A 100 -6.25 -3.77 -10.17
N ILE A 101 -7.30 -3.37 -10.87
CA ILE A 101 -7.51 -1.96 -11.22
C ILE A 101 -7.94 -1.20 -9.97
N ARG A 102 -7.10 -0.26 -9.53
CA ARG A 102 -7.36 0.59 -8.36
C ARG A 102 -8.02 1.90 -8.76
N GLU A 103 -7.54 2.52 -9.83
CA GLU A 103 -8.03 3.81 -10.30
C GLU A 103 -7.99 3.88 -11.83
N ARG A 104 -8.70 4.86 -12.38
CA ARG A 104 -8.68 5.21 -13.80
C ARG A 104 -8.45 6.70 -13.93
N ASP A 105 -7.57 7.09 -14.84
CA ASP A 105 -7.36 8.49 -15.18
C ASP A 105 -8.24 8.92 -16.36
N SER A 106 -8.35 10.23 -16.58
CA SER A 106 -9.09 10.82 -17.70
C SER A 106 -8.44 10.58 -19.06
N ASN A 107 -7.19 10.12 -19.09
CA ASN A 107 -6.40 9.92 -20.29
C ASN A 107 -6.51 8.48 -20.84
N GLY A 108 -7.35 7.65 -20.22
CA GLY A 108 -7.57 6.27 -20.63
C GLY A 108 -6.51 5.28 -20.09
N ASN A 109 -5.82 5.64 -19.02
CA ASN A 109 -4.95 4.72 -18.27
C ASN A 109 -5.63 4.23 -17.00
N ALA A 110 -5.23 3.05 -16.57
CA ALA A 110 -5.57 2.46 -15.30
C ALA A 110 -4.34 2.46 -14.39
N ILE A 111 -4.56 2.73 -13.10
CA ILE A 111 -3.61 2.46 -12.04
C ILE A 111 -3.86 1.02 -11.58
N VAL A 112 -2.93 0.13 -11.91
CA VAL A 112 -3.05 -1.32 -11.71
C VAL A 112 -2.11 -1.75 -10.60
N PHE A 113 -2.66 -2.33 -9.54
CA PHE A 113 -1.89 -2.96 -8.49
C PHE A 113 -1.47 -4.37 -8.91
N LYS A 114 -0.16 -4.64 -8.95
CA LYS A 114 0.42 -5.92 -9.35
C LYS A 114 0.24 -6.93 -8.22
N ILE A 115 -0.84 -7.71 -8.28
CA ILE A 115 -1.36 -8.45 -7.11
C ILE A 115 -0.40 -9.50 -6.56
N ASP A 116 0.53 -9.94 -7.41
CA ASP A 116 1.53 -10.95 -7.08
C ASP A 116 2.87 -10.36 -6.67
N TYR A 117 3.03 -9.03 -6.62
CA TYR A 117 4.31 -8.38 -6.31
C TYR A 117 4.18 -7.20 -5.34
N GLY A 118 3.07 -6.45 -5.41
CA GLY A 118 2.76 -5.37 -4.47
C GLY A 118 3.10 -3.96 -4.95
N ASP A 119 3.74 -3.80 -6.09
CA ASP A 119 3.94 -2.50 -6.74
C ASP A 119 2.73 -2.12 -7.62
N VAL A 120 2.69 -0.85 -8.04
CA VAL A 120 1.62 -0.27 -8.84
C VAL A 120 2.17 0.18 -10.19
N GLN A 121 1.41 -0.04 -11.25
CA GLN A 121 1.76 0.30 -12.63
C GLN A 121 0.69 1.17 -13.28
N HIS A 122 1.11 2.08 -14.16
CA HIS A 122 0.22 2.90 -14.97
C HIS A 122 0.12 2.29 -16.37
N ILE A 123 -1.03 1.71 -16.70
CA ILE A 123 -1.20 0.93 -17.93
C ILE A 123 -2.35 1.51 -18.75
N PRO A 124 -2.16 1.82 -20.04
CA PRO A 124 -3.26 2.16 -20.94
C PRO A 124 -4.30 1.04 -20.94
N ILE A 125 -5.59 1.38 -20.76
CA ILE A 125 -6.68 0.38 -20.62
C ILE A 125 -6.72 -0.57 -21.82
N ARG A 126 -6.40 -0.08 -23.03
CA ARG A 126 -6.30 -0.88 -24.26
C ARG A 126 -5.27 -2.03 -24.21
N LEU A 127 -4.30 -1.97 -23.29
CA LEU A 127 -3.27 -3.00 -23.10
C LEU A 127 -3.66 -4.03 -22.04
N LEU A 128 -4.76 -3.81 -21.31
CA LEU A 128 -5.27 -4.77 -20.33
C LEU A 128 -5.96 -5.94 -21.03
N ARG A 129 -5.91 -7.10 -20.40
CA ARG A 129 -6.58 -8.33 -20.83
C ARG A 129 -7.36 -8.93 -19.67
N PRO A 130 -8.50 -9.59 -19.93
CA PRO A 130 -9.22 -10.29 -18.87
C PRO A 130 -8.40 -11.48 -18.38
N LEU A 131 -8.53 -11.82 -17.10
CA LEU A 131 -7.99 -13.07 -16.58
C LEU A 131 -8.88 -14.25 -16.98
N GLU A 132 -8.27 -15.38 -17.32
CA GLU A 132 -8.98 -16.64 -17.51
C GLU A 132 -9.42 -17.23 -16.15
N GLU A 133 -10.46 -18.08 -16.14
CA GLU A 133 -11.05 -18.61 -14.90
C GLU A 133 -10.04 -19.30 -13.99
N TRP A 134 -9.14 -20.12 -14.55
CA TRP A 134 -8.10 -20.82 -13.78
C TRP A 134 -7.13 -19.85 -13.09
N MET A 135 -6.95 -18.65 -13.64
CA MET A 135 -6.07 -17.63 -13.04
C MET A 135 -6.67 -17.05 -11.76
N PHE A 136 -7.97 -17.20 -11.50
CA PHE A 136 -8.60 -16.80 -10.24
C PHE A 136 -8.38 -17.83 -9.13
N GLU A 137 -8.05 -19.08 -9.47
CA GLU A 137 -7.76 -20.15 -8.51
C GLU A 137 -6.39 -20.01 -7.86
N VAL A 138 -5.46 -19.33 -8.54
CA VAL A 138 -4.14 -19.03 -7.98
C VAL A 138 -4.28 -17.86 -6.99
N PRO A 139 -3.96 -18.02 -5.70
CA PRO A 139 -4.04 -16.92 -4.74
C PRO A 139 -3.03 -15.83 -5.09
N ARG A 140 -3.19 -14.64 -4.50
CA ARG A 140 -2.15 -13.59 -4.53
C ARG A 140 -0.88 -14.13 -3.88
N LEU A 141 0.23 -14.02 -4.60
CA LEU A 141 1.50 -14.61 -4.18
C LEU A 141 2.32 -13.67 -3.28
N ALA A 142 2.10 -12.35 -3.39
CA ALA A 142 2.66 -11.34 -2.50
C ALA A 142 1.89 -11.26 -1.18
N ILE A 143 2.65 -11.30 -0.08
CA ILE A 143 2.16 -11.17 1.28
C ILE A 143 2.29 -9.72 1.71
N HIS A 144 1.17 -9.05 1.97
CA HIS A 144 1.16 -7.66 2.42
C HIS A 144 1.52 -7.57 3.91
N CYS A 145 2.61 -6.86 4.20
CA CYS A 145 3.26 -6.86 5.49
C CYS A 145 3.43 -5.46 6.08
N SER A 146 3.50 -5.43 7.42
CA SER A 146 3.96 -4.32 8.24
C SER A 146 5.00 -4.84 9.24
N LEU A 147 5.99 -4.03 9.58
CA LEU A 147 7.05 -4.44 10.49
C LEU A 147 6.50 -4.38 11.93
N ALA A 148 6.55 -5.51 12.64
CA ALA A 148 6.01 -5.63 14.00
C ALA A 148 6.68 -4.66 14.98
N ASP A 149 5.96 -4.27 16.03
CA ASP A 149 6.45 -3.41 17.11
C ASP A 149 6.98 -2.03 16.66
N LEU A 150 6.83 -1.67 15.38
CA LEU A 150 7.10 -0.33 14.89
C LEU A 150 5.80 0.43 14.67
N VAL A 151 5.70 1.60 15.31
CA VAL A 151 4.68 2.59 15.00
C VAL A 151 5.19 3.47 13.85
N LYS A 152 4.32 3.72 12.86
CA LYS A 152 4.61 4.69 11.80
C LYS A 152 4.95 6.06 12.41
N PRO A 153 6.09 6.68 12.05
CA PRO A 153 6.45 7.97 12.58
C PRO A 153 5.47 9.07 12.13
N ILE A 154 5.39 10.15 12.91
CA ILE A 154 4.49 11.29 12.62
C ILE A 154 4.78 11.93 11.27
N ASN A 155 6.07 12.01 10.90
CA ASN A 155 6.54 12.61 9.64
C ASN A 155 6.84 11.55 8.57
N ASP A 156 6.23 10.37 8.67
CA ASP A 156 6.58 9.19 7.88
C ASP A 156 8.04 8.75 8.06
N TRP A 157 8.41 7.61 7.46
CA TRP A 157 9.81 7.21 7.40
C TRP A 157 10.54 8.04 6.34
N SER A 158 11.77 8.43 6.62
CA SER A 158 12.57 9.13 5.62
C SER A 158 12.90 8.21 4.44
N SER A 159 13.13 8.79 3.27
CA SER A 159 13.54 8.06 2.06
C SER A 159 14.77 7.19 2.30
N GLU A 160 15.70 7.66 3.13
CA GLU A 160 16.93 6.95 3.47
C GLU A 160 16.61 5.68 4.27
N VAL A 161 15.69 5.75 5.23
CA VAL A 161 15.27 4.59 6.04
C VAL A 161 14.53 3.57 5.18
N ILE A 162 13.61 4.02 4.33
CA ILE A 162 12.87 3.14 3.41
C ILE A 162 13.83 2.47 2.44
N SER A 163 14.77 3.22 1.86
CA SER A 163 15.79 2.69 0.96
C SER A 163 16.71 1.70 1.66
N GLN A 164 17.12 1.98 2.90
CA GLN A 164 17.95 1.08 3.69
C GLN A 164 17.20 -0.22 3.98
N PHE A 165 15.93 -0.14 4.39
CA PHE A 165 15.08 -1.31 4.61
C PHE A 165 14.92 -2.14 3.33
N GLY A 166 14.56 -1.52 2.21
CA GLY A 166 14.45 -2.20 0.92
C GLY A 166 15.75 -2.88 0.49
N SER A 167 16.89 -2.21 0.66
CA SER A 167 18.20 -2.77 0.34
C SER A 167 18.53 -4.01 1.17
N GLN A 168 18.09 -4.08 2.43
CA GLN A 168 18.33 -5.25 3.26
C GLN A 168 17.33 -6.37 2.97
N LEU A 169 16.08 -6.02 2.68
CA LEU A 169 15.00 -6.98 2.40
C LEU A 169 15.23 -7.78 1.11
N THR A 170 15.92 -7.18 0.14
CA THR A 170 16.13 -7.73 -1.21
C THR A 170 17.49 -8.41 -1.40
N LYS A 171 18.41 -8.33 -0.43
CA LYS A 171 19.76 -8.91 -0.52
C LYS A 171 19.77 -10.44 -0.58
N SER A 172 18.92 -11.08 0.21
CA SER A 172 18.84 -12.53 0.35
C SER A 172 17.49 -12.95 0.90
N PHE A 173 17.28 -14.26 1.06
CA PHE A 173 16.17 -14.72 1.88
C PHE A 173 16.39 -14.34 3.35
N LEU A 174 15.28 -14.15 4.06
CA LEU A 174 15.21 -13.82 5.48
C LEU A 174 14.22 -14.79 6.16
N TYR A 175 14.07 -14.71 7.47
CA TYR A 175 13.02 -15.39 8.23
C TYR A 175 11.99 -14.39 8.72
N GLY A 176 10.73 -14.58 8.33
CA GLY A 176 9.60 -13.79 8.79
C GLY A 176 8.81 -14.56 9.84
N LYS A 177 8.72 -14.02 11.06
CA LYS A 177 7.81 -14.51 12.10
C LYS A 177 6.54 -13.67 12.09
N PHE A 178 5.42 -14.27 11.74
CA PHE A 178 4.15 -13.58 11.58
C PHE A 178 3.44 -13.43 12.93
N ILE A 179 3.24 -12.20 13.41
CA ILE A 179 2.80 -11.93 14.78
C ILE A 179 1.29 -11.71 14.87
N ASN A 180 0.71 -11.00 13.91
CA ASN A 180 -0.71 -10.67 13.91
C ASN A 180 -1.23 -10.53 12.47
N TYR A 181 -2.53 -10.74 12.28
CA TYR A 181 -3.20 -10.56 11.00
C TYR A 181 -4.39 -9.60 11.13
N ASN A 182 -4.29 -8.44 10.47
CA ASN A 182 -5.41 -7.53 10.32
C ASN A 182 -6.27 -7.95 9.13
N LYS A 183 -7.37 -8.68 9.40
CA LYS A 183 -8.33 -9.16 8.39
C LYS A 183 -9.01 -8.03 7.59
N SER A 184 -9.15 -6.83 8.19
CA SER A 184 -9.84 -5.72 7.54
C SER A 184 -9.00 -5.06 6.44
N THR A 185 -7.69 -4.95 6.68
CA THR A 185 -6.73 -4.38 5.72
C THR A 185 -5.97 -5.44 4.94
N ASP A 186 -6.12 -6.72 5.31
CA ASP A 186 -5.35 -7.85 4.80
C ASP A 186 -3.83 -7.71 4.99
N ILE A 187 -3.41 -7.09 6.11
CA ILE A 187 -2.00 -6.85 6.43
C ILE A 187 -1.55 -7.78 7.55
N LEU A 188 -0.41 -8.44 7.34
CA LEU A 188 0.29 -9.23 8.34
C LEU A 188 1.38 -8.40 9.03
N SER A 189 1.39 -8.42 10.36
CA SER A 189 2.50 -7.86 11.13
C SER A 189 3.60 -8.91 11.26
N VAL A 190 4.84 -8.57 10.89
CA VAL A 190 5.95 -9.53 10.78
C VAL A 190 7.20 -9.03 11.50
N GLU A 191 7.88 -9.92 12.20
CA GLU A 191 9.24 -9.73 12.70
C GLU A 191 10.22 -10.37 11.70
N ILE A 192 11.21 -9.62 11.22
CA ILE A 192 12.15 -10.07 10.18
C ILE A 192 13.54 -10.34 10.77
N LYS A 193 14.16 -11.47 10.41
CA LYS A 193 15.49 -11.91 10.89
C LYS A 193 16.37 -12.40 9.74
N GLU A 194 17.67 -12.10 9.79
CA GLU A 194 18.63 -12.53 8.77
C GLU A 194 18.97 -14.03 8.86
N LYS A 195 19.05 -14.55 10.08
CA LYS A 195 19.28 -15.96 10.42
C LYS A 195 18.35 -16.35 11.57
N GLU A 196 18.40 -17.59 12.04
CA GLU A 196 17.78 -17.98 13.33
C GLU A 196 18.36 -17.24 14.55
N SER A 197 19.34 -16.35 14.36
CA SER A 197 19.90 -15.49 15.39
C SER A 197 18.95 -14.37 15.83
N ASN A 198 19.19 -13.86 17.05
CA ASN A 198 18.31 -12.96 17.81
C ASN A 198 18.26 -11.48 17.33
N ILE A 199 18.89 -11.11 16.21
CA ILE A 199 18.90 -9.71 15.75
C ILE A 199 17.75 -9.50 14.77
N SER A 200 16.66 -8.98 15.31
CA SER A 200 15.48 -8.56 14.56
C SER A 200 15.78 -7.26 13.80
N PHE A 201 15.42 -7.20 12.52
CA PHE A 201 15.46 -5.98 11.71
C PHE A 201 14.68 -4.85 12.38
N ASN A 202 13.61 -5.18 13.10
CA ASN A 202 12.78 -4.23 13.81
C ASN A 202 13.63 -3.39 14.79
N LYS A 203 14.60 -4.01 15.47
CA LYS A 203 15.55 -3.33 16.37
C LYS A 203 16.53 -2.39 15.66
N VAL A 204 16.82 -2.64 14.39
CA VAL A 204 17.68 -1.76 13.57
C VAL A 204 16.98 -0.44 13.31
N PHE A 205 15.65 -0.45 13.17
CA PHE A 205 14.84 0.73 12.83
C PHE A 205 14.22 1.43 14.06
N GLU A 206 14.16 0.77 15.22
CA GLU A 206 13.72 1.36 16.50
C GLU A 206 14.37 2.72 16.85
N PRO A 207 15.69 2.95 16.68
CA PRO A 207 16.31 4.23 17.02
C PRO A 207 15.74 5.42 16.24
N TYR A 208 15.37 5.20 14.97
CA TYR A 208 14.80 6.23 14.10
C TYR A 208 13.40 6.68 14.57
N GLN A 209 12.68 5.86 15.33
CA GLN A 209 11.43 6.29 15.98
C GLN A 209 11.72 7.23 17.15
N LYS A 210 12.73 6.90 17.95
CA LYS A 210 13.08 7.63 19.17
C LYS A 210 13.59 9.02 18.85
N GLU A 211 14.38 9.19 17.79
CA GLU A 211 14.85 10.50 17.35
C GLU A 211 13.69 11.41 16.90
N GLN A 212 12.68 10.85 16.24
CA GLN A 212 11.48 11.58 15.86
C GLN A 212 10.50 11.84 17.02
N SER A 213 10.57 11.04 18.09
CA SER A 213 9.78 11.19 19.31
C SER A 213 10.44 12.05 20.39
N THR A 214 11.51 12.79 20.09
CA THR A 214 12.23 13.65 21.06
C THR A 214 11.46 14.91 21.49
N PHE A 215 10.18 15.06 21.15
CA PHE A 215 9.31 15.90 21.97
C PHE A 215 9.08 15.16 23.30
N PRO A 216 9.39 15.78 24.46
CA PRO A 216 9.43 15.07 25.74
C PRO A 216 8.03 14.53 26.09
N MET A 217 7.82 13.26 25.77
CA MET A 217 6.64 12.49 26.15
C MET A 217 6.92 11.96 27.55
N ASN A 218 6.76 12.84 28.55
CA ASN A 218 6.78 12.43 29.94
C ASN A 218 5.39 11.92 30.29
N ASP A 219 5.30 10.60 30.48
CA ASP A 219 4.09 9.90 30.85
C ASP A 219 3.47 10.47 32.14
N LYS A 220 2.15 10.64 32.10
CA LYS A 220 1.18 10.84 33.21
C LYS A 220 0.77 12.25 33.68
N LEU A 221 1.38 13.38 33.33
CA LEU A 221 0.93 14.67 33.90
C LEU A 221 1.11 15.91 33.00
N VAL A 222 0.27 16.16 31.98
CA VAL A 222 0.08 17.57 31.49
C VAL A 222 -1.29 17.89 30.87
N TYR A 223 -2.12 16.93 30.40
CA TYR A 223 -3.33 17.35 29.65
C TYR A 223 -4.51 17.86 30.50
N LYS A 224 -4.48 17.65 31.83
CA LYS A 224 -5.54 18.11 32.75
C LYS A 224 -5.55 19.62 33.01
N HIS A 225 -4.45 20.33 32.73
CA HIS A 225 -4.30 21.76 33.03
C HIS A 225 -4.05 22.63 31.80
N ILE A 226 -4.41 22.13 30.61
CA ILE A 226 -4.24 22.89 29.38
C ILE A 226 -5.33 23.97 29.30
N PRO A 227 -4.97 25.25 29.14
CA PRO A 227 -5.96 26.32 28.99
C PRO A 227 -6.88 26.01 27.80
N MET A 228 -8.19 26.00 28.05
CA MET A 228 -9.16 26.01 26.97
C MET A 228 -9.11 27.38 26.29
N VAL A 229 -8.54 27.41 25.10
CA VAL A 229 -8.60 28.58 24.22
C VAL A 229 -9.93 28.52 23.47
N LYS A 230 -10.76 29.56 23.64
CA LYS A 230 -11.94 29.73 22.80
C LYS A 230 -11.48 30.12 21.40
N LEU A 231 -11.69 29.21 20.44
CA LEU A 231 -11.49 29.50 19.03
C LEU A 231 -12.74 30.16 18.48
N ASP A 232 -12.56 31.08 17.53
CA ASP A 232 -13.66 31.73 16.85
C ASP A 232 -14.32 30.73 15.88
N PRO A 233 -15.62 30.39 16.09
CA PRO A 233 -16.60 30.44 15.02
C PRO A 233 -16.15 30.12 13.61
N ASN A 234 -15.89 31.25 12.99
CA ASN A 234 -15.89 31.46 11.57
C ASN A 234 -14.47 31.53 11.01
N THR A 235 -13.48 31.28 11.87
CA THR A 235 -12.06 31.35 11.52
C THR A 235 -11.52 29.95 11.26
N SER A 236 -10.86 29.78 10.11
CA SER A 236 -10.18 28.52 9.78
C SER A 236 -8.78 28.49 10.38
N TYR A 237 -8.47 27.44 11.13
CA TYR A 237 -7.18 27.29 11.78
C TYR A 237 -6.38 26.12 11.21
N LYS A 238 -5.08 26.34 10.93
CA LYS A 238 -4.14 25.26 10.65
C LYS A 238 -3.71 24.60 11.96
N ILE A 239 -4.04 23.33 12.11
CA ILE A 239 -3.77 22.54 13.32
C ILE A 239 -2.89 21.32 13.01
N HIS A 240 -2.23 20.81 14.04
CA HIS A 240 -1.65 19.48 14.06
C HIS A 240 -2.32 18.67 15.16
N LEU A 241 -2.83 17.48 14.84
CA LEU A 241 -3.42 16.59 15.82
C LEU A 241 -2.32 15.98 16.69
N LEU A 242 -2.41 16.16 18.00
CA LEU A 242 -1.43 15.64 18.96
C LEU A 242 -1.88 14.32 19.57
N TYR A 243 -3.15 14.25 19.96
CA TYR A 243 -3.73 13.09 20.62
C TYR A 243 -5.24 13.05 20.41
N CYS A 244 -5.80 11.90 20.04
CA CYS A 244 -7.22 11.73 19.81
C CYS A 244 -7.74 10.61 20.70
N ILE A 245 -8.69 10.93 21.59
CA ILE A 245 -9.39 9.93 22.40
C ILE A 245 -10.59 9.41 21.60
N ASN A 246 -11.35 10.34 21.01
CA ASN A 246 -12.47 10.07 20.10
C ASN A 246 -12.80 11.35 19.29
N PRO A 247 -13.70 11.30 18.29
CA PRO A 247 -14.01 12.45 17.43
C PRO A 247 -14.50 13.70 18.18
N SER A 248 -15.07 13.54 19.38
CA SER A 248 -15.54 14.63 20.23
C SER A 248 -14.52 15.08 21.29
N HIS A 249 -13.38 14.37 21.42
CA HIS A 249 -12.36 14.66 22.42
C HIS A 249 -10.94 14.40 21.86
N PHE A 250 -10.27 15.47 21.46
CA PHE A 250 -8.92 15.43 20.93
C PHE A 250 -8.13 16.70 21.30
N TYR A 251 -6.80 16.63 21.12
CA TYR A 251 -5.85 17.69 21.46
C TYR A 251 -5.04 18.05 20.22
N VAL A 252 -4.83 19.35 20.02
CA VAL A 252 -4.18 19.88 18.81
C VAL A 252 -3.18 20.99 19.13
N TYR A 253 -2.28 21.23 18.18
CA TYR A 253 -1.33 22.35 18.17
C TYR A 253 -1.68 23.35 17.05
N LEU A 254 -1.81 24.65 17.37
CA LEU A 254 -2.09 25.71 16.39
C LEU A 254 -0.80 26.32 15.83
N ARG A 255 -0.67 26.39 14.49
CA ARG A 255 0.59 26.78 13.85
C ARG A 255 0.86 28.30 13.79
N LYS A 256 0.13 29.18 14.50
CA LYS A 256 0.48 30.62 14.56
C LYS A 256 0.26 31.26 15.94
N LYS A 257 1.37 31.82 16.46
CA LYS A 257 1.51 32.66 17.68
C LYS A 257 0.90 32.09 18.97
N SER A 258 1.35 30.92 19.41
CA SER A 258 1.61 30.64 20.83
C SER A 258 2.13 29.22 21.01
N LYS A 259 3.08 29.05 21.93
CA LYS A 259 3.61 27.74 22.38
C LYS A 259 2.59 27.04 23.30
N HIS A 260 1.33 26.94 22.89
CA HIS A 260 0.27 26.38 23.73
C HIS A 260 -0.39 25.19 23.03
N ILE A 261 -0.38 24.05 23.73
CA ILE A 261 -1.25 22.92 23.43
C ILE A 261 -2.68 23.36 23.77
N ILE A 262 -3.69 22.95 23.00
CA ILE A 262 -5.09 23.32 23.26
C ILE A 262 -5.96 22.07 23.24
N SER A 263 -6.88 21.96 24.20
CA SER A 263 -7.96 20.96 24.18
C SER A 263 -9.14 21.48 23.37
N CYS A 264 -9.59 20.71 22.37
CA CYS A 264 -10.79 21.02 21.60
C CYS A 264 -11.87 19.98 21.89
N LYS A 265 -13.06 20.46 22.29
CA LYS A 265 -14.30 19.69 22.30
C LYS A 265 -15.20 20.26 21.21
N THR A 266 -15.37 19.53 20.12
CA THR A 266 -16.32 19.88 19.06
C THR A 266 -17.32 18.73 18.89
N ASN A 267 -18.60 19.08 18.83
CA ASN A 267 -19.68 18.11 18.66
C ASN A 267 -19.94 17.92 17.16
N CYS A 268 -19.00 17.29 16.45
CA CYS A 268 -19.04 17.24 14.98
C CYS A 268 -19.14 15.80 14.46
N LYS A 269 -20.33 15.38 14.00
CA LYS A 269 -20.56 14.09 13.33
C LYS A 269 -19.75 13.90 12.04
N LYS A 270 -19.23 14.98 11.43
CA LYS A 270 -18.38 14.91 10.23
C LYS A 270 -16.97 14.36 10.51
N LEU A 271 -16.48 14.41 11.75
CA LEU A 271 -15.15 13.88 12.07
C LEU A 271 -15.10 12.36 12.00
N GLU A 272 -16.20 11.65 12.32
CA GLU A 272 -16.28 10.19 12.22
C GLU A 272 -16.03 9.67 10.80
N ASN A 273 -16.52 10.38 9.77
CA ASN A 273 -16.32 9.99 8.36
C ASN A 273 -14.92 10.33 7.82
N VAL A 274 -14.15 11.18 8.50
CA VAL A 274 -12.79 11.60 8.10
C VAL A 274 -11.71 10.64 8.64
N PHE A 275 -12.07 9.72 9.55
CA PHE A 275 -11.14 8.69 10.05
C PHE A 275 -10.65 7.71 8.97
N HIS A 276 -11.28 7.66 7.81
CA HIS A 276 -10.96 6.68 6.78
C HIS A 276 -9.91 7.11 5.73
N GLN A 277 -9.46 8.36 5.72
CA GLN A 277 -8.57 8.86 4.67
C GLN A 277 -7.59 9.94 5.18
N TYR A 278 -6.33 9.52 5.32
CA TYR A 278 -5.10 10.33 5.24
C TYR A 278 -4.64 11.20 6.44
N HIS A 279 -3.36 10.94 6.77
CA HIS A 279 -2.38 11.93 7.19
C HIS A 279 -2.24 13.01 6.12
N HIS A 280 -2.59 14.26 6.45
CA HIS A 280 -1.93 15.50 6.04
C HIS A 280 -2.55 16.63 6.88
N GLN A 281 -1.81 17.70 7.15
CA GLN A 281 -2.19 18.82 8.05
C GLN A 281 -3.68 19.24 7.93
N TRP A 282 -4.43 19.24 9.04
CA TRP A 282 -5.86 19.56 9.01
C TRP A 282 -6.14 21.06 9.15
N SER A 283 -7.21 21.51 8.49
CA SER A 283 -7.87 22.78 8.77
C SER A 283 -9.24 22.52 9.38
N ILE A 284 -9.48 22.96 10.61
CA ILE A 284 -10.84 22.97 11.16
C ILE A 284 -11.57 24.18 10.57
N LYS A 285 -12.65 23.93 9.81
CA LYS A 285 -13.71 24.90 9.54
C LYS A 285 -14.91 24.49 10.39
N GLN A 286 -15.43 25.36 11.24
CA GLN A 286 -16.80 25.16 11.70
C GLN A 286 -17.73 25.46 10.53
N LEU A 287 -18.67 24.56 10.29
CA LEU A 287 -19.90 24.87 9.61
C LEU A 287 -20.98 24.65 10.66
N LEU A 288 -21.69 25.74 10.97
CA LEU A 288 -22.90 25.76 11.81
C LEU A 288 -23.85 24.62 11.42
#